data_AF-A0A7J2UTK7-F1
#
_entry.id   AF-A0A7J2UTK7-F1
#
_cell.length_a   1.000
_cell.length_b   1.000
_cell.length_c   1.000
_cell.angle_alpha   90.00
_cell.angle_beta   90.00
_cell.angle_gamma   90.00
#
_symmetry.space_group_name_H-M   'P 1'
#
loop_
_entity.id
_entity.type
_entity.pdbx_description
1 polymer ?
#
loop_
_entity_poly.entity_id
_entity_poly.type
_entity_poly.pdbx_seq_one_letter_code
_entity_poly.pdbx_strand_id
1 'polypeptide(L)' 'IILMGNLERRGDLLRTLQVVKMRGTQHSRAKYVLDLTNVGVLLVPLLKGGSVSGGGHW' A
#
# COMPACT_ATOMS: atom_id res chain seq x y z
N ILE A 1 -9.52 3.97 10.26
CA ILE A 1 -8.15 4.49 10.12
C ILE A 1 -7.58 3.95 8.82
N ILE A 2 -7.36 4.88 7.89
CA ILE A 2 -6.65 4.64 6.65
C ILE A 2 -5.27 5.25 6.84
N LEU A 3 -4.24 4.45 6.66
CA LEU A 3 -2.85 4.88 6.70
C LEU A 3 -2.40 5.13 5.25
N MET A 4 -1.91 6.33 5.00
CA MET A 4 -1.21 6.68 3.76
C MET A 4 0.28 6.74 4.03
N GLY A 5 1.08 6.35 3.05
CA GLY A 5 2.53 6.41 3.16
C GLY A 5 3.20 6.22 1.82
N ASN A 6 4.52 6.32 1.80
CA ASN A 6 5.31 6.08 0.60
C ASN A 6 6.02 4.72 0.67
N LEU A 7 6.31 4.16 -0.49
CA LEU A 7 7.09 2.93 -0.66
C LEU A 7 8.08 3.16 -1.79
N GLU A 8 9.37 3.11 -1.48
CA GLU A 8 10.40 3.08 -2.50
C GLU A 8 10.55 1.65 -3.03
N ARG A 9 10.48 1.49 -4.36
CA ARG A 9 10.63 0.19 -5.01
C ARG A 9 11.33 0.38 -6.35
N ARG A 10 12.50 -0.23 -6.51
CA ARG A 10 13.30 -0.17 -7.76
C ARG A 10 13.63 1.27 -8.21
N GLY A 11 13.77 2.20 -7.27
CA GLY A 11 14.02 3.62 -7.56
C GLY A 11 12.74 4.45 -7.75
N ASP A 12 11.57 3.83 -7.81
CA ASP A 12 10.29 4.53 -7.88
C ASP A 12 9.72 4.80 -6.49
N LEU A 13 9.23 6.03 -6.27
CA LEU A 13 8.49 6.40 -5.07
C LEU A 13 6.99 6.21 -5.28
N LEU A 14 6.44 5.13 -4.73
CA LEU A 14 5.03 4.79 -4.84
C LEU A 14 4.24 5.32 -3.65
N ARG A 15 3.13 6.01 -3.88
CA ARG A 15 2.17 6.31 -2.81
C ARG A 15 1.35 5.08 -2.49
N THR A 16 1.04 4.90 -1.23
CA THR A 16 0.36 3.69 -0.74
C THR A 16 -0.76 4.02 0.24
N LEU A 17 -1.74 3.12 0.27
CA LEU A 17 -2.91 3.19 1.15
C LEU A 17 -3.13 1.82 1.80
N GLN A 18 -3.34 1.80 3.11
CA GLN A 18 -3.69 0.60 3.86
C GLN A 18 -4.74 0.90 4.92
N VAL A 19 -5.75 0.04 5.03
CA VAL A 19 -6.69 0.10 6.15
C VAL A 19 -6.06 -0.64 7.33
N VAL A 20 -5.78 0.08 8.41
CA VAL A 20 -5.20 -0.51 9.64
C VAL A 20 -6.25 -0.74 10.73
N LYS A 21 -7.40 -0.08 10.63
CA LYS A 21 -8.53 -0.27 11.55
C LYS A 21 -9.82 0.17 10.87
N MET A 22 -10.87 -0.65 10.96
CA MET A 22 -12.23 -0.26 10.60
C MET A 22 -13.19 -0.87 11.63
N ARG A 23 -13.85 -0.03 12.43
CA ARG A 23 -14.72 -0.49 13.53
C ARG A 23 -16.05 -0.96 12.94
N GLY A 24 -16.59 -2.05 13.49
CA GLY A 24 -17.92 -2.54 13.13
C GLY A 24 -18.00 -3.31 11.82
N THR A 25 -16.86 -3.56 11.15
CA THR A 25 -16.82 -4.35 9.92
C THR A 25 -15.45 -4.97 9.68
N GLN A 26 -15.42 -6.02 8.84
CA GLN A 26 -14.19 -6.57 8.32
C GLN A 26 -13.61 -5.63 7.25
N HIS A 27 -12.28 -5.67 7.08
CA HIS A 27 -11.59 -4.88 6.07
C HIS A 27 -10.42 -5.66 5.47
N SER A 28 -10.03 -5.28 4.26
CA SER A 28 -8.83 -5.80 3.62
C SER A 28 -7.58 -5.36 4.38
N ARG A 29 -6.66 -6.30 4.61
CA ARG A 29 -5.33 -6.04 5.18
C ARG A 29 -4.26 -5.80 4.09
N ALA A 30 -4.65 -5.78 2.82
CA ALA A 30 -3.71 -5.53 1.73
C ALA A 30 -3.24 -4.08 1.73
N LYS A 31 -1.98 -3.87 1.33
CA LYS A 31 -1.43 -2.55 1.02
C LYS A 31 -1.66 -2.30 -0.46
N TYR A 32 -2.21 -1.15 -0.81
CA TYR A 32 -2.48 -0.76 -2.19
C TYR A 32 -1.50 0.33 -2.60
N VAL A 33 -1.02 0.30 -3.84
CA VAL A 33 -0.48 1.48 -4.51
C VAL A 33 -1.65 2.38 -4.86
N LEU A 34 -1.49 3.67 -4.59
CA LEU A 34 -2.45 4.70 -4.89
C LEU A 34 -1.88 5.62 -5.95
N ASP A 35 -2.65 5.86 -7.00
CA ASP A 35 -2.37 6.88 -8.00
C ASP A 35 -3.55 7.84 -8.14
N LEU A 36 -3.24 9.13 -8.33
CA LEU A 36 -4.24 10.18 -8.53
C LEU A 36 -4.31 10.50 -10.02
N THR A 37 -5.46 10.19 -10.60
CA THR A 37 -5.76 10.44 -12.01
C THR A 37 -6.70 11.62 -12.15
N ASN A 38 -6.87 12.15 -13.36
CA ASN A 38 -7.83 13.22 -13.67
C ASN A 38 -9.29 12.83 -13.42
N VAL A 39 -9.61 11.53 -13.30
CA VAL A 39 -10.96 11.02 -13.07
C VAL A 39 -11.16 10.47 -11.66
N GLY A 40 -10.12 10.49 -10.81
CA GLY A 40 -10.21 10.02 -9.42
C GLY A 40 -9.02 9.15 -9.00
N VAL A 41 -9.28 8.23 -8.07
CA VAL A 41 -8.25 7.42 -7.41
C VAL A 41 -8.16 6.03 -8.04
N LEU A 42 -6.96 5.64 -8.47
CA LEU A 42 -6.64 4.28 -8.88
C LEU A 42 -5.97 3.54 -7.72
N LEU A 43 -6.46 2.34 -7.39
CA LEU A 43 -5.89 1.48 -6.35
C LEU A 43 -5.48 0.12 -6.92
N VAL A 44 -4.21 -0.26 -6.75
CA VAL A 44 -3.68 -1.54 -7.21
C VAL A 44 -3.10 -2.30 -6.01
N PRO A 45 -3.55 -3.55 -5.72
CA PRO A 45 -3.04 -4.31 -4.59
C PRO A 45 -1.55 -4.67 -4.78
N LEU A 46 -0.73 -4.43 -3.76
CA LEU A 46 0.65 -4.93 -3.74
C LEU A 46 0.64 -6.43 -3.42
N LEU A 47 1.09 -7.24 -4.38
CA LEU A 47 1.31 -8.67 -4.14
C LEU A 47 2.49 -8.85 -3.18
N LYS A 48 2.37 -9.79 -2.22
CA LYS A 48 3.38 -10.07 -1.19
C LYS A 48 4.76 -10.47 -1.74
N GLY A 49 4.83 -10.98 -2.97
CA GLY A 49 6.10 -11.26 -3.67
C GLY A 49 6.76 -10.02 -4.29
N GLY A 50 6.09 -8.86 -4.26
CA GLY A 50 6.58 -7.60 -4.80
C GLY A 50 7.13 -6.62 -3.76
N SER A 51 6.79 -6.79 -2.49
CA SER A 51 7.49 -6.12 -1.39
C SER A 51 8.92 -6.64 -1.37
N VAL A 52 9.89 -5.79 -1.70
CA VAL A 52 11.30 -6.09 -1.49
C VAL A 52 11.44 -6.40 0.00
N SER A 53 11.64 -7.67 0.34
CA SER A 53 12.13 -8.05 1.65
C SER A 53 13.56 -7.51 1.71
N GLY A 54 13.69 -6.26 2.13
CA GLY A 54 14.96 -5.66 2.46
C GLY A 54 15.46 -6.23 3.77
N GLY A 55 16.27 -7.28 3.69
CA GLY A 55 17.28 -7.64 4.68
C GLY A 55 16.78 -8.36 5.93
N GLY A 56 16.97 -9.68 5.95
CA GLY A 56 17.21 -10.37 7.22
C GLY A 56 18.62 -10.04 7.73
N HIS A 57 18.70 -9.57 8.97
CA HIS A 57 19.75 -9.93 9.92
C HIS A 57 19.21 -9.70 11.34
N TRP A 58 19.60 -10.61 12.22
CA TRP A 58 19.16 -10.80 13.61
C TRP A 58 19.19 -9.54 14.47
#